data_AF-A0A428ZU99-F1
#
_entry.id   AF-A0A428ZU99-F1
#
_cell.length_a   1.000
_cell.length_b   1.000
_cell.length_c   1.000
_cell.angle_alpha   90.00
_cell.angle_beta   90.00
_cell.angle_gamma   90.00
#
_symmetry.space_group_name_H-M   'P 1'
#
loop_
_entity.id
_entity.type
_entity.pdbx_description
1 polymer ?
#
loop_
_entity_poly.entity_id
_entity_poly.type
_entity_poly.pdbx_seq_one_letter_code
_entity_poly.pdbx_strand_id
1 'polypeptide(L)'
;MAFSGFDHRLLAEFRRRDVSWSQTYLLQRILRAISKTSLFSQHVAGLAGMSAELPRAQAVLRSFADTGQPGRALVRAHCEAAAYAVARWGVDDLRQSLVDAAAMIAVQSNPLDELKTLALSTAAEIDAQLPKIHDLLDNALAEAWNSAGDLELVADEFACLVATADRDPAALTQDLIRAFRTMDKVDAPALKDLLLPRASAYRVAVVVHGAAELTRLDALHEAAVCSAVREPERLGFGAALGRLRRFTQQASTNGAACLVACQVNAVDAPSAGRVARRELAELLDQYMAGHRLVALSLGDDVFVSRVDSGESRHIQSHTPTVHRAVPLVSHWPGTLRNGLRMAHVARATEAPLPAAALAWAALEACGLNKRDDIAAVLALQAMRQQIVEAHQQLRQGARTFPAELRLVDSHATTNDFNRLHDLNTWVDLLLPKRASEAPVVTVAREALASVVSQMSPLAGQQVHDWSDRLTNPVACAQWLADRHQRIATFLHALNATRNMSLHTGQFRAFGDVTLGIGGSLVVDFTLEILGNWYRNAEQESSPAKVIALLAGRQRDLVERLRTHDGPLFDLNVAWLTSPTSDGIWTRSDG
;
A
#
# COMPACT_ATOMS: atom_id res chain seq x y z
N MET A 1 -10.50 8.29 8.67
CA MET A 1 -10.16 7.02 9.35
C MET A 1 -8.74 7.15 9.87
N ALA A 2 -8.49 6.85 11.13
CA ALA A 2 -7.13 6.82 11.67
C ALA A 2 -6.53 5.43 11.38
N PHE A 3 -5.34 5.37 10.80
CA PHE A 3 -4.59 4.12 10.71
C PHE A 3 -3.95 3.79 12.07
N SER A 4 -3.55 2.53 12.27
CA SER A 4 -3.22 1.98 13.60
C SER A 4 -2.07 2.69 14.34
N GLY A 5 -1.21 3.43 13.64
CA GLY A 5 -0.16 4.27 14.23
C GLY A 5 -0.67 5.41 15.11
N PHE A 6 -1.96 5.76 15.00
CA PHE A 6 -2.64 6.72 15.89
C PHE A 6 -3.53 6.04 16.95
N ASP A 7 -3.40 4.71 17.18
CA ASP A 7 -4.15 4.04 18.25
C ASP A 7 -3.82 4.68 19.61
N HIS A 8 -4.86 5.20 20.27
CA HIS A 8 -4.73 5.93 21.52
C HIS A 8 -4.10 5.10 22.65
N ARG A 9 -4.29 3.77 22.63
CA ARG A 9 -3.70 2.85 23.62
C ARG A 9 -2.21 2.69 23.32
N LEU A 10 -1.83 2.47 22.07
CA LEU A 10 -0.41 2.38 21.68
C LEU A 10 0.34 3.65 22.07
N LEU A 11 -0.20 4.82 21.71
CA LEU A 11 0.40 6.11 22.07
C LEU A 11 0.31 6.43 23.58
N ALA A 12 -0.51 5.73 24.36
CA ALA A 12 -0.50 5.82 25.81
C ALA A 12 0.61 4.94 26.42
N GLU A 13 0.85 3.75 25.86
CA GLU A 13 1.97 2.89 26.27
C GLU A 13 3.31 3.55 25.95
N PHE A 14 3.48 4.16 24.75
CA PHE A 14 4.70 4.88 24.38
C PHE A 14 5.05 5.98 25.37
N ARG A 15 4.06 6.80 25.75
CA ARG A 15 4.25 7.85 26.77
C ARG A 15 4.59 7.29 28.14
N ARG A 16 3.97 6.17 28.55
CA ARG A 16 4.23 5.55 29.85
C ARG A 16 5.65 4.98 29.94
N ARG A 17 6.23 4.61 28.80
CA ARG A 17 7.56 4.01 28.68
C ARG A 17 8.62 5.00 28.19
N ASP A 18 8.30 6.30 28.15
CA ASP A 18 9.20 7.35 27.66
C ASP A 18 9.84 7.01 26.31
N VAL A 19 9.07 6.38 25.41
CA VAL A 19 9.52 6.07 24.05
C VAL A 19 9.82 7.38 23.33
N SER A 20 11.01 7.46 22.74
CA SER A 20 11.50 8.71 22.16
C SER A 20 10.67 9.17 20.96
N TRP A 21 10.84 10.43 20.57
CA TRP A 21 10.22 10.99 19.37
C TRP A 21 10.57 10.16 18.13
N SER A 22 11.86 9.83 17.94
CA SER A 22 12.36 9.08 16.78
C SER A 22 11.80 7.65 16.72
N GLN A 23 11.73 6.98 17.87
CA GLN A 23 11.17 5.63 17.97
C GLN A 23 9.67 5.63 17.66
N THR A 24 8.94 6.60 18.19
CA THR A 24 7.52 6.77 17.91
C THR A 24 7.29 7.10 16.42
N TYR A 25 8.07 8.03 15.84
CA TYR A 25 8.00 8.37 14.42
C TYR A 25 8.21 7.14 13.52
N LEU A 26 9.28 6.38 13.78
CA LEU A 26 9.61 5.15 13.06
C LEU A 26 8.42 4.17 13.05
N LEU A 27 7.87 3.86 14.22
CA LEU A 27 6.74 2.93 14.36
C LEU A 27 5.46 3.45 13.73
N GLN A 28 5.13 4.73 13.90
CA GLN A 28 3.95 5.33 13.29
C GLN A 28 4.04 5.28 11.76
N ARG A 29 5.23 5.56 11.20
CA ARG A 29 5.46 5.53 9.75
C ARG A 29 5.37 4.11 9.18
N ILE A 30 5.94 3.10 9.84
CA ILE A 30 5.80 1.69 9.44
C ILE A 30 4.32 1.27 9.44
N LEU A 31 3.61 1.53 10.54
CA LEU A 31 2.18 1.20 10.68
C LEU A 31 1.31 1.91 9.64
N ARG A 32 1.63 3.15 9.30
CA ARG A 32 0.98 3.86 8.18
C ARG A 32 1.22 3.12 6.88
N ALA A 33 2.47 2.84 6.55
CA ALA A 33 2.83 2.33 5.23
C ALA A 33 2.22 0.95 4.92
N ILE A 34 1.95 0.12 5.93
CA ILE A 34 1.34 -1.21 5.74
C ILE A 34 -0.20 -1.20 5.89
N SER A 35 -0.81 -0.06 6.21
CA SER A 35 -2.25 0.03 6.40
C SER A 35 -2.99 0.09 5.06
N LYS A 36 -4.05 -0.71 4.92
CA LYS A 36 -4.95 -0.70 3.75
C LYS A 36 -5.69 0.63 3.55
N THR A 37 -5.77 1.46 4.59
CA THR A 37 -6.44 2.77 4.53
C THR A 37 -5.51 3.91 4.17
N SER A 38 -4.22 3.63 3.97
CA SER A 38 -3.24 4.66 3.63
C SER A 38 -3.35 5.09 2.18
N LEU A 39 -2.95 6.32 1.91
CA LEU A 39 -2.83 6.82 0.54
C LEU A 39 -1.84 5.96 -0.23
N PHE A 40 -2.09 5.72 -1.51
CA PHE A 40 -1.19 4.95 -2.37
C PHE A 40 0.27 5.42 -2.28
N SER A 41 0.49 6.74 -2.27
CA SER A 41 1.82 7.37 -2.25
C SER A 41 2.58 7.23 -0.93
N GLN A 42 1.90 6.78 0.13
CA GLN A 42 2.48 6.50 1.45
C GLN A 42 2.36 5.02 1.85
N HIS A 43 1.57 4.24 1.12
CA HIS A 43 1.50 2.80 1.25
C HIS A 43 2.77 2.17 0.69
N VAL A 44 3.16 1.04 1.24
CA VAL A 44 4.36 0.28 0.87
C VAL A 44 4.45 -0.06 -0.62
N ALA A 45 3.32 -0.22 -1.30
CA ALA A 45 3.25 -0.37 -2.75
C ALA A 45 3.87 0.82 -3.53
N GLY A 46 3.76 2.04 -3.00
CA GLY A 46 4.33 3.25 -3.58
C GLY A 46 5.72 3.63 -3.04
N LEU A 47 6.31 2.85 -2.13
CA LEU A 47 7.61 3.17 -1.51
C LEU A 47 8.81 2.67 -2.31
N ALA A 48 8.67 1.55 -3.04
CA ALA A 48 9.72 0.90 -3.84
C ALA A 48 11.01 0.58 -3.04
N GLY A 49 10.88 -0.14 -1.92
CA GLY A 49 12.03 -0.59 -1.10
C GLY A 49 12.73 -1.82 -1.65
N MET A 50 13.98 -2.05 -1.23
CA MET A 50 14.83 -3.15 -1.71
C MET A 50 14.20 -4.52 -1.49
N SER A 51 13.60 -4.73 -0.31
CA SER A 51 12.97 -5.99 0.09
C SER A 51 11.77 -6.33 -0.79
N ALA A 52 11.14 -5.35 -1.43
CA ALA A 52 10.10 -5.58 -2.40
C ALA A 52 10.66 -5.74 -3.83
N GLU A 53 11.63 -4.91 -4.23
CA GLU A 53 12.09 -4.85 -5.62
C GLU A 53 13.11 -5.94 -5.98
N LEU A 54 14.01 -6.35 -5.05
CA LEU A 54 15.00 -7.39 -5.33
C LEU A 54 14.36 -8.76 -5.61
N PRO A 55 13.41 -9.27 -4.80
CA PRO A 55 12.75 -10.54 -5.11
C PRO A 55 11.93 -10.48 -6.41
N ARG A 56 11.35 -9.32 -6.74
CA ARG A 56 10.62 -9.12 -8.02
C ARG A 56 11.57 -9.18 -9.21
N ALA A 57 12.68 -8.44 -9.15
CA ALA A 57 13.69 -8.46 -10.21
C ALA A 57 14.26 -9.87 -10.40
N GLN A 58 14.60 -10.54 -9.31
CA GLN A 58 15.04 -11.93 -9.32
C GLN A 58 14.02 -12.86 -9.99
N ALA A 59 12.75 -12.80 -9.60
CA ALA A 59 11.70 -13.64 -10.17
C ALA A 59 11.50 -13.38 -11.67
N VAL A 60 11.53 -12.11 -12.09
CA VAL A 60 11.43 -11.71 -13.50
C VAL A 60 12.63 -12.19 -14.32
N LEU A 61 13.84 -12.06 -13.77
CA LEU A 61 15.07 -12.53 -14.42
C LEU A 61 15.07 -14.05 -14.60
N ARG A 62 14.67 -14.82 -13.57
CA ARG A 62 14.55 -16.28 -13.63
C ARG A 62 13.48 -16.70 -14.66
N SER A 63 12.30 -16.10 -14.60
CA SER A 63 11.23 -16.36 -15.59
C SER A 63 11.71 -16.08 -17.02
N PHE A 64 12.47 -14.99 -17.22
CA PHE A 64 13.00 -14.63 -18.53
C PHE A 64 14.07 -15.60 -19.01
N ALA A 65 14.98 -16.02 -18.12
CA ALA A 65 15.98 -17.04 -18.43
C ALA A 65 15.32 -18.34 -18.92
N ASP A 66 14.27 -18.79 -18.23
CA ASP A 66 13.57 -20.03 -18.55
C ASP A 66 12.75 -19.89 -19.84
N THR A 67 11.86 -18.90 -19.90
CA THR A 67 10.78 -18.84 -20.90
C THR A 67 10.97 -17.78 -21.97
N GLY A 68 11.90 -16.84 -21.78
CA GLY A 68 11.99 -15.61 -22.57
C GLY A 68 10.89 -14.58 -22.26
N GLN A 69 10.07 -14.83 -21.23
CA GLN A 69 9.03 -13.93 -20.73
C GLN A 69 9.28 -13.53 -19.27
N PRO A 70 8.95 -12.29 -18.86
CA PRO A 70 8.33 -11.23 -19.65
C PRO A 70 9.32 -10.60 -20.66
N GLY A 71 8.82 -9.87 -21.66
CA GLY A 71 9.68 -9.28 -22.70
C GLY A 71 10.76 -8.32 -22.16
N ARG A 72 11.82 -8.11 -22.96
CA ARG A 72 13.05 -7.36 -22.61
C ARG A 72 12.80 -6.02 -21.89
N ALA A 73 11.82 -5.23 -22.36
CA ALA A 73 11.50 -3.93 -21.78
C ALA A 73 11.02 -4.02 -20.32
N LEU A 74 10.31 -5.10 -19.94
CA LEU A 74 9.87 -5.32 -18.57
C LEU A 74 11.02 -5.81 -17.69
N VAL A 75 11.85 -6.73 -18.19
CA VAL A 75 13.05 -7.19 -17.47
C VAL A 75 13.96 -6.01 -17.16
N ARG A 76 14.24 -5.16 -18.15
CA ARG A 76 15.01 -3.92 -17.98
C ARG A 76 14.42 -3.04 -16.86
N ALA A 77 13.12 -2.76 -16.91
CA ALA A 77 12.47 -1.90 -15.93
C ALA A 77 12.57 -2.45 -14.49
N HIS A 78 12.50 -3.77 -14.32
CA HIS A 78 12.69 -4.40 -13.02
C HIS A 78 14.14 -4.33 -12.52
N CYS A 79 15.12 -4.48 -13.40
CA CYS A 79 16.52 -4.25 -13.06
C CYS A 79 16.77 -2.79 -12.67
N GLU A 80 16.26 -1.82 -13.43
CA GLU A 80 16.35 -0.38 -13.13
C GLU A 80 15.69 -0.03 -11.78
N ALA A 81 14.52 -0.61 -11.50
CA ALA A 81 13.82 -0.43 -10.23
C ALA A 81 14.60 -0.98 -9.03
N ALA A 82 15.13 -2.20 -9.16
CA ALA A 82 15.96 -2.81 -8.13
C ALA A 82 17.26 -2.01 -7.93
N ALA A 83 17.90 -1.57 -9.02
CA ALA A 83 19.11 -0.73 -8.98
C ALA A 83 18.84 0.59 -8.24
N TYR A 84 17.71 1.24 -8.52
CA TYR A 84 17.28 2.45 -7.83
C TYR A 84 17.07 2.22 -6.33
N ALA A 85 16.42 1.10 -5.95
CA ALA A 85 16.19 0.77 -4.55
C ALA A 85 17.50 0.53 -3.79
N VAL A 86 18.44 -0.23 -4.37
CA VAL A 86 19.73 -0.54 -3.71
C VAL A 86 20.70 0.64 -3.67
N ALA A 87 20.58 1.58 -4.61
CA ALA A 87 21.39 2.81 -4.62
C ALA A 87 21.17 3.65 -3.36
N ARG A 88 19.93 3.71 -2.84
CA ARG A 88 19.58 4.44 -1.61
C ARG A 88 20.29 3.89 -0.36
N TRP A 89 20.74 2.64 -0.43
CA TRP A 89 21.40 1.92 0.65
C TRP A 89 22.92 1.76 0.43
N GLY A 90 23.48 2.37 -0.63
CA GLY A 90 24.91 2.32 -0.90
C GLY A 90 25.44 0.94 -1.30
N VAL A 91 24.59 0.03 -1.82
CA VAL A 91 25.01 -1.30 -2.27
C VAL A 91 25.47 -1.23 -3.74
N ASP A 92 26.60 -0.57 -3.98
CA ASP A 92 27.04 -0.18 -5.32
C ASP A 92 27.37 -1.35 -6.26
N ASP A 93 27.96 -2.43 -5.76
CA ASP A 93 28.29 -3.60 -6.59
C ASP A 93 27.03 -4.19 -7.23
N LEU A 94 26.00 -4.44 -6.42
CA LEU A 94 24.73 -4.98 -6.90
C LEU A 94 23.98 -3.97 -7.78
N ARG A 95 24.06 -2.67 -7.43
CA ARG A 95 23.51 -1.60 -8.27
C ARG A 95 24.10 -1.66 -9.67
N GLN A 96 25.43 -1.78 -9.78
CA GLN A 96 26.13 -1.80 -11.06
C GLN A 96 25.76 -3.03 -11.88
N SER A 97 25.76 -4.22 -11.28
CA SER A 97 25.30 -5.45 -11.96
C SER A 97 23.89 -5.32 -12.54
N LEU A 98 22.95 -4.74 -11.78
CA LEU A 98 21.57 -4.54 -12.23
C LEU A 98 21.49 -3.51 -13.38
N VAL A 99 22.25 -2.43 -13.31
CA VAL A 99 22.33 -1.41 -14.39
C VAL A 99 22.93 -2.01 -15.66
N ASP A 100 24.00 -2.78 -15.54
CA ASP A 100 24.66 -3.41 -16.69
C ASP A 100 23.75 -4.46 -17.34
N ALA A 101 23.07 -5.28 -16.53
CA ALA A 101 22.07 -6.22 -17.02
C ALA A 101 20.92 -5.49 -17.75
N ALA A 102 20.41 -4.39 -17.18
CA ALA A 102 19.38 -3.57 -17.80
C ALA A 102 19.83 -3.03 -19.18
N ALA A 103 21.04 -2.47 -19.24
CA ALA A 103 21.63 -1.92 -20.46
C ALA A 103 21.81 -3.00 -21.54
N MET A 104 22.36 -4.16 -21.19
CA MET A 104 22.58 -5.27 -22.13
C MET A 104 21.27 -5.86 -22.65
N ILE A 105 20.25 -6.01 -21.79
CA ILE A 105 18.93 -6.53 -22.18
C ILE A 105 18.18 -5.53 -23.07
N ALA A 106 18.44 -4.23 -22.93
CA ALA A 106 17.82 -3.20 -23.77
C ALA A 106 18.26 -3.27 -25.24
N VAL A 107 19.45 -3.79 -25.54
CA VAL A 107 20.01 -3.86 -26.88
C VAL A 107 19.29 -4.94 -27.70
N GLN A 108 18.56 -4.53 -28.75
CA GLN A 108 17.74 -5.47 -29.54
C GLN A 108 18.57 -6.49 -30.32
N SER A 109 19.79 -6.12 -30.75
CA SER A 109 20.67 -7.00 -31.52
C SER A 109 21.28 -8.14 -30.72
N ASN A 110 21.21 -8.11 -29.38
CA ASN A 110 21.83 -9.14 -28.54
C ASN A 110 21.10 -10.50 -28.68
N PRO A 111 21.83 -11.62 -28.85
CA PRO A 111 21.26 -12.96 -28.92
C PRO A 111 20.46 -13.32 -27.67
N LEU A 112 19.29 -13.95 -27.84
CA LEU A 112 18.42 -14.28 -26.71
C LEU A 112 19.08 -15.24 -25.69
N ASP A 113 19.86 -16.22 -26.15
CA ASP A 113 20.49 -17.21 -25.28
C ASP A 113 21.57 -16.60 -24.36
N GLU A 114 22.32 -15.62 -24.88
CA GLU A 114 23.27 -14.84 -24.08
C GLU A 114 22.54 -14.02 -23.02
N LEU A 115 21.42 -13.37 -23.40
CA LEU A 115 20.60 -12.60 -22.46
C LEU A 115 19.95 -13.48 -21.38
N LYS A 116 19.54 -14.71 -21.73
CA LYS A 116 19.01 -15.68 -20.75
C LYS A 116 20.08 -16.09 -19.74
N THR A 117 21.32 -16.31 -20.21
CA THR A 117 22.47 -16.63 -19.35
C THR A 117 22.79 -15.45 -18.43
N LEU A 118 22.84 -14.22 -18.96
CA LEU A 118 23.04 -13.00 -18.17
C LEU A 118 21.94 -12.83 -17.11
N ALA A 119 20.68 -13.05 -17.47
CA ALA A 119 19.56 -12.93 -16.55
C ALA A 119 19.68 -13.93 -15.39
N LEU A 120 20.04 -15.18 -15.67
CA LEU A 120 20.25 -16.20 -14.65
C LEU A 120 21.43 -15.85 -13.72
N SER A 121 22.55 -15.38 -14.27
CA SER A 121 23.71 -14.91 -13.49
C SER A 121 23.35 -13.74 -12.57
N THR A 122 22.65 -12.74 -13.11
CA THR A 122 22.21 -11.56 -12.34
C THR A 122 21.26 -11.96 -11.22
N ALA A 123 20.34 -12.90 -11.47
CA ALA A 123 19.45 -13.42 -10.43
C ALA A 123 20.23 -14.12 -9.30
N ALA A 124 21.29 -14.87 -9.63
CA ALA A 124 22.15 -15.52 -8.64
C ALA A 124 23.01 -14.52 -7.85
N GLU A 125 23.42 -13.41 -8.47
CA GLU A 125 24.10 -12.31 -7.77
C GLU A 125 23.20 -11.62 -6.74
N ILE A 126 21.92 -11.42 -7.07
CA ILE A 126 20.92 -10.94 -6.10
C ILE A 126 20.88 -11.88 -4.89
N ASP A 127 20.74 -13.19 -5.11
CA ASP A 127 20.71 -14.20 -4.04
C ASP A 127 21.96 -14.14 -3.14
N ALA A 128 23.13 -14.02 -3.75
CA ALA A 128 24.41 -13.98 -3.03
C ALA A 128 24.56 -12.75 -2.12
N GLN A 129 23.88 -11.64 -2.44
CA GLN A 129 23.93 -10.40 -1.66
C GLN A 129 22.88 -10.33 -0.55
N LEU A 130 21.82 -11.15 -0.59
CA LEU A 130 20.73 -11.10 0.40
C LEU A 130 21.20 -11.20 1.86
N PRO A 131 22.14 -12.08 2.25
CA PRO A 131 22.61 -12.13 3.64
C PRO A 131 23.24 -10.81 4.10
N LYS A 132 24.08 -10.19 3.26
CA LYS A 132 24.73 -8.91 3.58
C LYS A 132 23.71 -7.77 3.67
N ILE A 133 22.68 -7.81 2.82
CA ILE A 133 21.59 -6.84 2.88
C ILE A 133 20.81 -7.01 4.18
N HIS A 134 20.53 -8.22 4.64
CA HIS A 134 19.88 -8.42 5.94
C HIS A 134 20.71 -7.86 7.10
N ASP A 135 22.03 -8.09 7.11
CA ASP A 135 22.92 -7.53 8.14
C ASP A 135 22.94 -5.99 8.10
N LEU A 136 22.94 -5.40 6.90
CA LEU A 136 22.84 -3.94 6.71
C LEU A 136 21.55 -3.38 7.30
N LEU A 137 20.41 -4.02 7.04
CA LEU A 137 19.11 -3.58 7.54
C LEU A 137 18.99 -3.72 9.06
N ASP A 138 19.59 -4.76 9.64
CA ASP A 138 19.63 -4.95 11.09
C ASP A 138 20.43 -3.86 11.79
N ASN A 139 21.60 -3.54 11.25
CA ASN A 139 22.43 -2.44 11.75
C ASN A 139 21.72 -1.09 11.63
N ALA A 140 21.08 -0.84 10.49
CA ALA A 140 20.35 0.41 10.25
C ALA A 140 19.13 0.54 11.18
N LEU A 141 18.41 -0.55 11.46
CA LEU A 141 17.34 -0.55 12.47
C LEU A 141 17.88 -0.23 13.86
N ALA A 142 19.00 -0.85 14.24
CA ALA A 142 19.62 -0.60 15.53
C ALA A 142 20.06 0.86 15.69
N GLU A 143 20.63 1.46 14.65
CA GLU A 143 21.01 2.87 14.63
C GLU A 143 19.80 3.81 14.66
N ALA A 144 18.78 3.55 13.83
CA ALA A 144 17.54 4.32 13.83
C ALA A 144 16.81 4.27 15.19
N TRP A 145 16.83 3.11 15.85
CA TRP A 145 16.17 2.91 17.14
C TRP A 145 16.90 3.60 18.31
N ASN A 146 18.23 3.71 18.26
CA ASN A 146 19.05 4.17 19.39
C ASN A 146 19.60 5.59 19.24
N SER A 147 19.95 6.04 18.04
CA SER A 147 20.83 7.20 17.82
C SER A 147 20.42 8.11 16.66
N ALA A 148 19.16 8.04 16.21
CA ALA A 148 18.56 8.90 15.18
C ALA A 148 19.26 8.84 13.80
N GLY A 149 19.43 7.62 13.27
CA GLY A 149 19.79 7.40 11.85
C GLY A 149 18.72 7.90 10.85
N ASP A 150 18.83 7.54 9.57
CA ASP A 150 17.84 7.90 8.54
C ASP A 150 16.49 7.18 8.77
N LEU A 151 15.66 7.78 9.62
CA LEU A 151 14.38 7.21 10.05
C LEU A 151 13.43 6.98 8.87
N GLU A 152 13.49 7.80 7.83
CA GLU A 152 12.58 7.67 6.69
C GLU A 152 12.93 6.46 5.84
N LEU A 153 14.21 6.35 5.48
CA LEU A 153 14.72 5.24 4.68
C LEU A 153 14.51 3.91 5.42
N VAL A 154 14.83 3.86 6.71
CA VAL A 154 14.67 2.65 7.53
C VAL A 154 13.19 2.30 7.72
N ALA A 155 12.32 3.27 8.01
CA ALA A 155 10.88 3.00 8.13
C ALA A 155 10.27 2.47 6.82
N ASP A 156 10.64 3.06 5.68
CA ASP A 156 10.12 2.66 4.37
C ASP A 156 10.52 1.21 4.04
N GLU A 157 11.75 0.83 4.36
CA GLU A 157 12.27 -0.51 4.10
C GLU A 157 11.70 -1.56 5.06
N PHE A 158 11.59 -1.24 6.35
CA PHE A 158 10.93 -2.13 7.30
C PHE A 158 9.43 -2.25 7.02
N ALA A 159 8.77 -1.21 6.51
CA ALA A 159 7.40 -1.35 6.01
C ALA A 159 7.33 -2.33 4.83
N CYS A 160 8.30 -2.29 3.90
CA CYS A 160 8.44 -3.28 2.82
C CYS A 160 8.58 -4.70 3.39
N LEU A 161 9.51 -4.92 4.31
CA LEU A 161 9.70 -6.23 4.95
C LEU A 161 8.42 -6.73 5.64
N VAL A 162 7.82 -5.90 6.47
CA VAL A 162 6.61 -6.23 7.24
C VAL A 162 5.45 -6.59 6.32
N ALA A 163 5.23 -5.81 5.25
CA ALA A 163 4.18 -6.09 4.29
C ALA A 163 4.45 -7.34 3.44
N THR A 164 5.71 -7.57 3.04
CA THR A 164 6.08 -8.76 2.27
C THR A 164 6.02 -10.05 3.09
N ALA A 165 6.19 -9.96 4.42
CA ALA A 165 5.92 -11.04 5.36
C ALA A 165 4.41 -11.25 5.65
N ASP A 166 3.53 -10.52 4.96
CA ASP A 166 2.08 -10.50 5.15
C ASP A 166 1.66 -10.16 6.59
N ARG A 167 2.45 -9.37 7.34
CA ARG A 167 2.12 -9.00 8.72
C ARG A 167 0.89 -8.11 8.78
N ASP A 168 -0.08 -8.46 9.61
CA ASP A 168 -1.30 -7.66 9.75
C ASP A 168 -1.07 -6.39 10.61
N PRO A 169 -1.48 -5.19 10.15
CA PRO A 169 -1.27 -3.95 10.90
C PRO A 169 -1.96 -3.92 12.25
N ALA A 170 -3.15 -4.52 12.38
CA ALA A 170 -3.89 -4.53 13.64
C ALA A 170 -3.26 -5.54 14.61
N ALA A 171 -2.82 -6.71 14.12
CA ALA A 171 -2.06 -7.67 14.93
C ALA A 171 -0.74 -7.06 15.44
N LEU A 172 0.04 -6.44 14.55
CA LEU A 172 1.28 -5.74 14.92
C LEU A 172 1.03 -4.67 15.98
N THR A 173 -0.03 -3.87 15.83
CA THR A 173 -0.39 -2.84 16.82
C THR A 173 -0.70 -3.44 18.19
N GLN A 174 -1.44 -4.55 18.24
CA GLN A 174 -1.74 -5.26 19.48
C GLN A 174 -0.47 -5.84 20.13
N ASP A 175 0.43 -6.41 19.33
CA ASP A 175 1.68 -6.98 19.83
C ASP A 175 2.62 -5.88 20.33
N LEU A 176 2.69 -4.72 19.68
CA LEU A 176 3.40 -3.54 20.19
C LEU A 176 2.80 -3.06 21.52
N ILE A 177 1.47 -2.92 21.62
CA ILE A 177 0.81 -2.54 22.90
C ILE A 177 1.17 -3.53 24.00
N ARG A 178 1.14 -4.84 23.71
CA ARG A 178 1.50 -5.87 24.69
C ARG A 178 2.97 -5.76 25.09
N ALA A 179 3.87 -5.67 24.12
CA ALA A 179 5.31 -5.60 24.35
C ALA A 179 5.69 -4.40 25.23
N PHE A 180 5.22 -3.19 24.89
CA PHE A 180 5.48 -1.99 25.72
C PHE A 180 4.80 -2.04 27.09
N ARG A 181 3.79 -2.89 27.27
CA ARG A 181 3.20 -3.12 28.59
C ARG A 181 4.01 -4.10 29.43
N THR A 182 4.45 -5.21 28.84
CA THR A 182 4.99 -6.36 29.60
C THR A 182 6.51 -6.44 29.61
N MET A 183 7.20 -5.90 28.62
CA MET A 183 8.66 -5.95 28.54
C MET A 183 9.27 -4.79 29.33
N ASP A 184 10.41 -5.05 29.97
CA ASP A 184 11.14 -4.00 30.70
C ASP A 184 11.73 -2.96 29.73
N LYS A 185 12.28 -3.44 28.60
CA LYS A 185 12.81 -2.63 27.51
C LYS A 185 12.51 -3.30 26.17
N VAL A 186 12.17 -2.50 25.16
CA VAL A 186 12.10 -2.92 23.75
C VAL A 186 13.34 -2.36 23.05
N ASP A 187 14.34 -3.20 22.83
CA ASP A 187 15.53 -2.85 22.03
C ASP A 187 15.31 -3.17 20.54
N ALA A 188 16.31 -2.90 19.70
CA ALA A 188 16.18 -3.10 18.26
C ALA A 188 15.96 -4.57 17.85
N PRO A 189 16.65 -5.56 18.44
CA PRO A 189 16.33 -6.98 18.21
C PRO A 189 14.89 -7.34 18.62
N ALA A 190 14.43 -6.94 19.81
CA ALA A 190 13.06 -7.18 20.23
C ALA A 190 12.03 -6.51 19.30
N LEU A 191 12.34 -5.30 18.83
CA LEU A 191 11.51 -4.61 17.85
C LEU A 191 11.47 -5.37 16.52
N LYS A 192 12.61 -5.84 16.00
CA LYS A 192 12.67 -6.65 14.78
C LYS A 192 11.79 -7.89 14.91
N ASP A 193 11.86 -8.60 16.04
CA ASP A 193 11.04 -9.78 16.30
C ASP A 193 9.54 -9.48 16.37
N LEU A 194 9.15 -8.26 16.80
CA LEU A 194 7.74 -7.83 16.78
C LEU A 194 7.25 -7.50 15.37
N LEU A 195 8.10 -6.87 14.56
CA LEU A 195 7.83 -6.50 13.18
C LEU A 195 7.79 -7.73 12.27
N LEU A 196 8.74 -8.65 12.44
CA LEU A 196 8.98 -9.82 11.60
C LEU A 196 9.04 -11.10 12.46
N PRO A 197 7.94 -11.48 13.13
CA PRO A 197 7.95 -12.67 13.97
C PRO A 197 8.10 -13.93 13.11
N ARG A 198 8.66 -14.99 13.70
CA ARG A 198 8.76 -16.29 13.03
C ARG A 198 7.37 -16.84 12.71
N ALA A 199 7.22 -17.38 11.50
CA ALA A 199 5.99 -18.05 11.11
C ALA A 199 5.68 -19.22 12.07
N SER A 200 4.42 -19.33 12.47
CA SER A 200 3.89 -20.41 13.31
C SER A 200 2.83 -21.19 12.56
N ALA A 201 2.59 -22.44 12.94
CA ALA A 201 1.53 -23.25 12.37
C ALA A 201 0.15 -22.83 12.94
N TYR A 202 -0.81 -22.62 12.05
CA TYR A 202 -2.21 -22.34 12.36
C TYR A 202 -3.11 -23.32 11.65
N ARG A 203 -4.14 -23.77 12.34
CA ARG A 203 -5.28 -24.45 11.73
C ARG A 203 -6.39 -23.44 11.49
N VAL A 204 -6.89 -23.38 10.26
CA VAL A 204 -7.91 -22.43 9.85
C VAL A 204 -9.11 -23.20 9.31
N ALA A 205 -10.32 -22.81 9.70
CA ALA A 205 -11.57 -23.34 9.18
C ALA A 205 -12.36 -22.22 8.49
N VAL A 206 -12.93 -22.54 7.34
CA VAL A 206 -13.74 -21.64 6.51
C VAL A 206 -15.01 -22.36 6.10
N VAL A 207 -16.13 -21.65 6.08
CA VAL A 207 -17.39 -22.17 5.52
C VAL A 207 -17.28 -22.16 4.01
N VAL A 208 -17.65 -23.26 3.36
CA VAL A 208 -17.78 -23.35 1.90
C VAL A 208 -19.25 -23.51 1.56
N HIS A 209 -19.76 -22.63 0.72
CA HIS A 209 -21.12 -22.65 0.18
C HIS A 209 -21.19 -23.42 -1.14
N GLY A 210 -22.35 -23.99 -1.44
CA GLY A 210 -22.64 -24.70 -2.68
C GLY A 210 -22.58 -26.22 -2.57
N ALA A 211 -22.04 -26.76 -1.48
CA ALA A 211 -21.96 -28.19 -1.22
C ALA A 211 -22.08 -28.51 0.27
N ALA A 212 -22.80 -29.59 0.61
CA ALA A 212 -22.91 -30.08 1.99
C ALA A 212 -21.68 -30.87 2.46
N GLU A 213 -20.88 -31.35 1.50
CA GLU A 213 -19.65 -32.09 1.72
C GLU A 213 -18.76 -31.98 0.47
N LEU A 214 -17.44 -31.90 0.68
CA LEU A 214 -16.44 -32.03 -0.36
C LEU A 214 -15.59 -33.27 -0.07
N THR A 215 -15.65 -34.26 -0.95
CA THR A 215 -14.90 -35.51 -0.80
C THR A 215 -13.56 -35.42 -1.54
N ARG A 216 -12.58 -36.20 -1.09
CA ARG A 216 -11.27 -36.33 -1.76
C ARG A 216 -10.44 -35.04 -1.84
N LEU A 217 -10.63 -34.12 -0.87
CA LEU A 217 -9.80 -32.91 -0.78
C LEU A 217 -8.32 -33.23 -0.61
N ASP A 218 -7.99 -34.35 0.05
CA ASP A 218 -6.64 -34.89 0.21
C ASP A 218 -5.91 -35.14 -1.12
N ALA A 219 -6.65 -35.40 -2.20
CA ALA A 219 -6.06 -35.59 -3.54
C ALA A 219 -5.57 -34.27 -4.17
N LEU A 220 -6.06 -33.12 -3.69
CA LEU A 220 -5.72 -31.80 -4.20
C LEU A 220 -4.91 -30.98 -3.18
N HIS A 221 -5.10 -31.23 -1.88
CA HIS A 221 -4.43 -30.53 -0.79
C HIS A 221 -4.28 -31.45 0.44
N GLU A 222 -3.05 -31.87 0.73
CA GLU A 222 -2.71 -32.90 1.74
C GLU A 222 -3.30 -32.60 3.13
N ALA A 223 -3.26 -31.34 3.56
CA ALA A 223 -3.72 -30.94 4.89
C ALA A 223 -5.20 -30.47 4.94
N ALA A 224 -5.94 -30.56 3.83
CA ALA A 224 -7.32 -30.06 3.78
C ALA A 224 -8.31 -31.15 4.22
N VAL A 225 -9.16 -30.82 5.20
CA VAL A 225 -10.17 -31.71 5.76
C VAL A 225 -11.53 -31.05 5.67
N CYS A 226 -12.54 -31.80 5.22
CA CYS A 226 -13.92 -31.36 5.15
C CYS A 226 -14.76 -31.98 6.29
N SER A 227 -15.73 -31.24 6.78
CA SER A 227 -16.80 -31.75 7.64
C SER A 227 -18.12 -31.03 7.35
N ALA A 228 -19.24 -31.63 7.74
CA ALA A 228 -20.51 -30.92 7.79
C ALA A 228 -20.42 -29.75 8.80
N VAL A 229 -21.12 -28.64 8.51
CA VAL A 229 -21.11 -27.45 9.41
C VAL A 229 -21.58 -27.80 10.84
N ARG A 230 -22.48 -28.80 10.95
CA ARG A 230 -23.04 -29.27 12.21
C ARG A 230 -22.12 -30.24 12.99
N GLU A 231 -21.07 -30.74 12.36
CA GLU A 231 -20.15 -31.74 12.93
C GLU A 231 -18.68 -31.24 12.96
N PRO A 232 -18.39 -30.08 13.59
CA PRO A 232 -17.05 -29.48 13.54
C PRO A 232 -15.97 -30.31 14.25
N GLU A 233 -16.33 -31.28 15.09
CA GLU A 233 -15.37 -32.17 15.77
C GLU A 233 -14.46 -32.95 14.82
N ARG A 234 -14.92 -33.27 13.61
CA ARG A 234 -14.11 -34.02 12.62
C ARG A 234 -12.89 -33.23 12.12
N LEU A 235 -12.86 -31.91 12.33
CA LEU A 235 -11.75 -31.03 11.90
C LEU A 235 -10.57 -31.01 12.89
N GLY A 236 -10.71 -31.65 14.06
CA GLY A 236 -9.61 -31.89 14.99
C GLY A 236 -9.03 -30.66 15.71
N PHE A 237 -9.84 -29.63 15.98
CA PHE A 237 -9.38 -28.38 16.64
C PHE A 237 -9.04 -28.50 18.15
N GLY A 238 -9.11 -29.71 18.73
CA GLY A 238 -8.70 -29.97 20.10
C GLY A 238 -9.33 -29.00 21.12
N ALA A 239 -8.48 -28.32 21.90
CA ALA A 239 -8.91 -27.35 22.92
C ALA A 239 -9.73 -26.16 22.35
N ALA A 240 -9.62 -25.86 21.06
CA ALA A 240 -10.38 -24.80 20.40
C ALA A 240 -11.78 -25.24 19.92
N LEU A 241 -12.15 -26.53 20.04
CA LEU A 241 -13.42 -27.07 19.53
C LEU A 241 -14.66 -26.33 20.05
N GLY A 242 -14.69 -25.95 21.33
CA GLY A 242 -15.82 -25.21 21.91
C GLY A 242 -15.98 -23.81 21.31
N ARG A 243 -14.89 -23.18 20.86
CA ARG A 243 -14.92 -21.88 20.16
C ARG A 243 -15.31 -22.05 18.69
N LEU A 244 -14.83 -23.12 18.05
CA LEU A 244 -15.24 -23.49 16.70
C LEU A 244 -16.75 -23.73 16.62
N ARG A 245 -17.35 -24.46 17.58
CA ARG A 245 -18.81 -24.66 17.64
C ARG A 245 -19.59 -23.35 17.73
N ARG A 246 -19.07 -22.34 18.43
CA ARG A 246 -19.68 -21.00 18.49
C ARG A 246 -19.57 -20.27 17.15
N PHE A 247 -18.43 -20.36 16.49
CA PHE A 247 -18.24 -19.82 15.15
C PHE A 247 -19.24 -20.43 14.16
N THR A 248 -19.42 -21.76 14.15
CA THR A 248 -20.34 -22.41 13.19
C THR A 248 -21.81 -22.09 13.46
N GLN A 249 -22.18 -21.77 14.70
CA GLN A 249 -23.52 -21.30 15.06
C GLN A 249 -23.80 -19.87 14.60
N GLN A 250 -22.75 -19.05 14.45
CA GLN A 250 -22.84 -17.64 14.07
C GLN A 250 -22.61 -17.41 12.58
N ALA A 251 -21.90 -18.33 11.91
CA ALA A 251 -21.59 -18.22 10.50
C ALA A 251 -22.87 -18.28 9.66
N SER A 252 -22.98 -17.35 8.71
CA SER A 252 -24.07 -17.37 7.73
C SER A 252 -23.94 -18.62 6.86
N THR A 253 -25.02 -19.39 6.72
CA THR A 253 -25.09 -20.54 5.81
C THR A 253 -26.31 -20.38 4.90
N ASN A 254 -26.07 -19.97 3.66
CA ASN A 254 -27.11 -19.92 2.63
C ASN A 254 -27.10 -21.24 1.85
N GLY A 255 -28.15 -22.06 2.02
CA GLY A 255 -28.28 -23.34 1.30
C GLY A 255 -27.29 -24.43 1.77
N ALA A 256 -26.81 -25.24 0.82
CA ALA A 256 -25.85 -26.30 1.11
C ALA A 256 -24.47 -25.70 1.48
N ALA A 257 -23.93 -26.10 2.63
CA ALA A 257 -22.64 -25.64 3.11
C ALA A 257 -21.91 -26.73 3.90
N CYS A 258 -20.58 -26.67 3.86
CA CYS A 258 -19.67 -27.49 4.65
C CYS A 258 -18.58 -26.61 5.29
N LEU A 259 -17.80 -27.20 6.19
CA LEU A 259 -16.59 -26.59 6.72
C LEU A 259 -15.39 -27.28 6.08
N VAL A 260 -14.46 -26.46 5.61
CA VAL A 260 -13.15 -26.95 5.19
C VAL A 260 -12.10 -26.32 6.10
N ALA A 261 -11.19 -27.15 6.60
CA ALA A 261 -10.05 -26.71 7.38
C ALA A 261 -8.73 -27.12 6.73
N CYS A 262 -7.74 -26.25 6.80
CA CYS A 262 -6.36 -26.55 6.42
C CYS A 262 -5.38 -26.03 7.48
N GLN A 263 -4.14 -26.50 7.43
CA GLN A 263 -3.06 -25.99 8.25
C GLN A 263 -2.12 -25.13 7.39
N VAL A 264 -1.81 -23.93 7.87
CA VAL A 264 -0.95 -22.96 7.17
C VAL A 264 0.10 -22.41 8.12
N ASN A 265 1.23 -21.97 7.56
CA ASN A 265 2.25 -21.23 8.30
C ASN A 265 2.06 -19.73 8.05
N ALA A 266 2.00 -18.94 9.12
CA ALA A 266 1.85 -17.49 9.02
C ALA A 266 2.47 -16.77 10.21
N VAL A 267 2.68 -15.46 10.08
CA VAL A 267 3.26 -14.61 11.13
C VAL A 267 2.25 -14.24 12.22
N ASP A 268 0.95 -14.21 11.89
CA ASP A 268 -0.15 -14.03 12.85
C ASP A 268 -1.47 -14.65 12.38
N ALA A 269 -2.48 -14.59 13.24
CA ALA A 269 -3.78 -15.19 12.98
C ALA A 269 -4.53 -14.53 11.80
N PRO A 270 -4.60 -13.18 11.65
CA PRO A 270 -5.12 -12.57 10.43
C PRO A 270 -4.41 -12.99 9.14
N SER A 271 -3.07 -13.04 9.13
CA SER A 271 -2.30 -13.55 7.99
C SER A 271 -2.61 -15.01 7.71
N ALA A 272 -2.70 -15.86 8.75
CA ALA A 272 -3.11 -17.26 8.60
C ALA A 272 -4.50 -17.38 7.95
N GLY A 273 -5.44 -16.54 8.37
CA GLY A 273 -6.76 -16.44 7.75
C GLY A 273 -6.67 -16.14 6.25
N ARG A 274 -5.90 -15.13 5.85
CA ARG A 274 -5.70 -14.76 4.43
C ARG A 274 -5.03 -15.87 3.62
N VAL A 275 -3.95 -16.46 4.13
CA VAL A 275 -3.23 -17.55 3.47
C VAL A 275 -4.14 -18.76 3.27
N ALA A 276 -4.85 -19.18 4.32
CA ALA A 276 -5.77 -20.31 4.24
C ALA A 276 -6.92 -20.05 3.26
N ARG A 277 -7.53 -18.87 3.27
CA ARG A 277 -8.56 -18.51 2.27
C ARG A 277 -8.03 -18.63 0.85
N ARG A 278 -6.82 -18.13 0.59
CA ARG A 278 -6.20 -18.22 -0.72
C ARG A 278 -5.98 -19.66 -1.16
N GLU A 279 -5.43 -20.50 -0.28
CA GLU A 279 -5.22 -21.92 -0.57
C GLU A 279 -6.53 -22.66 -0.81
N LEU A 280 -7.56 -22.36 -0.01
CA LEU A 280 -8.89 -22.93 -0.18
C LEU A 280 -9.57 -22.43 -1.45
N ALA A 281 -9.43 -21.15 -1.82
CA ALA A 281 -9.96 -20.64 -3.08
C ALA A 281 -9.34 -21.36 -4.28
N GLU A 282 -8.01 -21.52 -4.29
CA GLU A 282 -7.29 -22.27 -5.33
C GLU A 282 -7.74 -23.75 -5.37
N LEU A 283 -7.90 -24.38 -4.22
CA LEU A 283 -8.44 -25.74 -4.10
C LEU A 283 -9.85 -25.85 -4.68
N LEU A 284 -10.73 -24.89 -4.39
CA LEU A 284 -12.09 -24.85 -4.93
C LEU A 284 -12.09 -24.61 -6.43
N ASP A 285 -11.21 -23.75 -6.95
CA ASP A 285 -11.06 -23.52 -8.39
C ASP A 285 -10.67 -24.81 -9.13
N GLN A 286 -9.72 -25.57 -8.58
CA GLN A 286 -9.34 -26.89 -9.12
C GLN A 286 -10.51 -27.88 -9.07
N TYR A 287 -11.25 -27.89 -7.96
CA TYR A 287 -12.42 -28.76 -7.80
C TYR A 287 -13.53 -28.43 -8.80
N MET A 288 -13.84 -27.13 -8.98
CA MET A 288 -14.83 -26.66 -9.95
C MET A 288 -14.39 -26.87 -11.40
N ALA A 289 -13.10 -26.73 -11.70
CA ALA A 289 -12.56 -27.04 -13.03
C ALA A 289 -12.77 -28.51 -13.43
N GLY A 290 -12.69 -29.43 -12.45
CA GLY A 290 -13.05 -30.84 -12.64
C GLY A 290 -14.56 -31.11 -12.69
N HIS A 291 -15.39 -30.18 -12.20
CA HIS A 291 -16.83 -30.40 -11.99
C HIS A 291 -17.70 -29.25 -12.52
N ARG A 292 -18.06 -29.32 -13.82
CA ARG A 292 -18.72 -28.25 -14.59
C ARG A 292 -20.02 -27.65 -14.02
N LEU A 293 -20.71 -28.36 -13.13
CA LEU A 293 -22.03 -27.96 -12.61
C LEU A 293 -22.03 -27.37 -11.19
N VAL A 294 -20.89 -27.37 -10.50
CA VAL A 294 -20.85 -26.93 -9.10
C VAL A 294 -20.34 -25.49 -9.05
N ALA A 295 -21.06 -24.64 -8.32
CA ALA A 295 -20.61 -23.31 -7.95
C ALA A 295 -20.28 -23.30 -6.46
N LEU A 296 -18.98 -23.24 -6.14
CA LEU A 296 -18.47 -23.18 -4.77
C LEU A 296 -18.03 -21.76 -4.46
N SER A 297 -18.22 -21.33 -3.21
CA SER A 297 -17.70 -20.05 -2.74
C SER A 297 -17.34 -20.12 -1.26
N LEU A 298 -16.34 -19.35 -0.85
CA LEU A 298 -15.96 -19.20 0.55
C LEU A 298 -16.93 -18.24 1.24
N GLY A 299 -17.34 -18.55 2.47
CA GLY A 299 -18.01 -17.60 3.35
C GLY A 299 -17.07 -16.47 3.75
N ASP A 300 -17.59 -15.36 4.28
CA ASP A 300 -16.79 -14.17 4.60
C ASP A 300 -15.86 -14.34 5.82
N ASP A 301 -16.23 -15.21 6.74
CA ASP A 301 -15.57 -15.32 8.03
C ASP A 301 -14.68 -16.57 8.11
N VAL A 302 -13.62 -16.46 8.90
CA VAL A 302 -12.69 -17.56 9.15
C VAL A 302 -12.47 -17.77 10.65
N PHE A 303 -12.31 -19.03 11.04
CA PHE A 303 -11.90 -19.41 12.38
C PHE A 303 -10.46 -19.86 12.36
N VAL A 304 -9.61 -19.21 13.15
CA VAL A 304 -8.16 -19.47 13.18
C VAL A 304 -7.77 -19.95 14.57
N SER A 305 -6.98 -21.02 14.66
CA SER A 305 -6.39 -21.53 15.90
C SER A 305 -4.91 -21.82 15.72
N ARG A 306 -4.05 -21.28 16.58
CA ARG A 306 -2.63 -21.65 16.59
C ARG A 306 -2.50 -23.10 17.06
N VAL A 307 -1.71 -23.91 16.35
CA VAL A 307 -1.61 -25.35 16.60
C VAL A 307 -1.00 -25.64 17.98
N ASP A 308 0.07 -24.94 18.34
CA ASP A 308 0.84 -25.25 19.54
C ASP A 308 0.17 -24.78 20.85
N SER A 309 -0.58 -23.67 20.80
CA SER A 309 -1.16 -23.04 22.00
C SER A 309 -2.67 -23.21 22.13
N GLY A 310 -3.37 -23.54 21.03
CA GLY A 310 -4.83 -23.51 20.98
C GLY A 310 -5.45 -22.11 21.11
N GLU A 311 -4.66 -21.02 21.11
CA GLU A 311 -5.19 -19.66 21.01
C GLU A 311 -5.96 -19.55 19.70
N SER A 312 -7.23 -19.14 19.77
CA SER A 312 -8.08 -19.08 18.59
C SER A 312 -8.88 -17.80 18.51
N ARG A 313 -9.15 -17.35 17.29
CA ARG A 313 -9.89 -16.13 16.98
C ARG A 313 -10.85 -16.37 15.83
N HIS A 314 -11.98 -15.69 15.88
CA HIS A 314 -12.87 -15.51 14.73
C HIS A 314 -12.46 -14.21 14.04
N ILE A 315 -12.22 -14.27 12.74
CA ILE A 315 -11.76 -13.14 11.93
C ILE A 315 -12.78 -12.89 10.83
N GLN A 316 -13.26 -11.66 10.76
CA GLN A 316 -14.11 -11.20 9.67
C GLN A 316 -13.23 -10.68 8.53
N SER A 317 -13.40 -11.22 7.33
CA SER A 317 -12.59 -10.81 6.18
C SER A 317 -13.08 -9.50 5.57
N HIS A 318 -14.37 -9.19 5.72
CA HIS A 318 -15.02 -7.99 5.17
C HIS A 318 -15.72 -7.21 6.27
N THR A 319 -15.25 -5.98 6.56
CA THR A 319 -15.99 -5.04 7.42
C THR A 319 -16.85 -4.13 6.54
N PRO A 320 -18.15 -3.94 6.83
CA PRO A 320 -18.97 -2.97 6.13
C PRO A 320 -18.34 -1.58 6.25
N THR A 321 -18.07 -0.92 5.13
CA THR A 321 -17.24 0.30 5.10
C THR A 321 -18.04 1.61 5.16
N VAL A 322 -19.32 1.60 4.78
CA VAL A 322 -20.15 2.82 4.75
C VAL A 322 -21.60 2.54 5.15
N HIS A 323 -22.19 3.45 5.94
CA HIS A 323 -23.62 3.43 6.25
C HIS A 323 -24.48 3.97 5.09
N ARG A 324 -23.90 4.77 4.19
CA ARG A 324 -24.55 5.33 3.01
C ARG A 324 -23.55 5.40 1.86
N ALA A 325 -23.92 4.84 0.70
CA ALA A 325 -23.15 4.94 -0.53
C ALA A 325 -23.88 5.86 -1.52
N VAL A 326 -23.14 6.76 -2.17
CA VAL A 326 -23.62 7.61 -3.26
C VAL A 326 -22.59 7.57 -4.40
N PRO A 327 -23.01 7.68 -5.68
CA PRO A 327 -22.06 7.69 -6.78
C PRO A 327 -21.14 8.92 -6.70
N LEU A 328 -19.85 8.72 -6.99
CA LEU A 328 -18.86 9.81 -6.98
C LEU A 328 -19.14 10.87 -8.06
N VAL A 329 -19.63 10.43 -9.21
CA VAL A 329 -20.02 11.25 -10.35
C VAL A 329 -21.41 10.80 -10.79
N SER A 330 -22.31 11.76 -11.06
CA SER A 330 -23.67 11.48 -11.52
C SER A 330 -23.69 10.82 -12.91
N HIS A 331 -22.68 11.11 -13.74
CA HIS A 331 -22.52 10.53 -15.07
C HIS A 331 -21.05 10.26 -15.39
N TRP A 332 -20.69 8.99 -15.53
CA TRP A 332 -19.37 8.60 -16.06
C TRP A 332 -19.43 8.48 -17.59
N PRO A 333 -18.39 8.93 -18.33
CA PRO A 333 -18.26 8.66 -19.75
C PRO A 333 -18.42 7.18 -20.07
N GLY A 334 -19.08 6.85 -21.18
CA GLY A 334 -19.33 5.46 -21.59
C GLY A 334 -18.05 4.63 -21.75
N THR A 335 -16.94 5.29 -22.09
CA THR A 335 -15.60 4.70 -22.24
C THR A 335 -15.03 4.14 -20.95
N LEU A 336 -15.47 4.59 -19.77
CA LEU A 336 -15.01 4.08 -18.48
C LEU A 336 -15.77 2.85 -17.98
N ARG A 337 -16.90 2.49 -18.59
CA ARG A 337 -17.77 1.41 -18.09
C ARG A 337 -17.03 0.08 -17.92
N ASN A 338 -16.21 -0.29 -18.91
CA ASN A 338 -15.46 -1.54 -18.87
C ASN A 338 -14.37 -1.49 -17.80
N GLY A 339 -13.63 -0.39 -17.70
CA GLY A 339 -12.63 -0.20 -16.65
C GLY A 339 -13.22 -0.24 -15.25
N LEU A 340 -14.37 0.42 -15.02
CA LEU A 340 -15.09 0.39 -13.73
C LEU A 340 -15.54 -1.03 -13.35
N ARG A 341 -16.05 -1.80 -14.32
CA ARG A 341 -16.43 -3.20 -14.08
C ARG A 341 -15.21 -4.05 -13.72
N MET A 342 -14.10 -3.89 -14.44
CA MET A 342 -12.86 -4.63 -14.16
C MET A 342 -12.23 -4.22 -12.82
N ALA A 343 -12.29 -2.95 -12.45
CA ALA A 343 -11.89 -2.46 -11.13
C ALA A 343 -12.70 -3.14 -10.01
N HIS A 344 -14.02 -3.27 -10.20
CA HIS A 344 -14.87 -3.99 -9.24
C HIS A 344 -14.48 -5.48 -9.13
N VAL A 345 -14.27 -6.16 -10.26
CA VAL A 345 -13.85 -7.58 -10.26
C VAL A 345 -12.47 -7.74 -9.60
N ALA A 346 -11.52 -6.84 -9.87
CA ALA A 346 -10.21 -6.84 -9.23
C ALA A 346 -10.33 -6.77 -7.69
N ARG A 347 -11.18 -5.87 -7.18
CA ARG A 347 -11.44 -5.73 -5.73
C ARG A 347 -12.14 -6.93 -5.10
N ALA A 348 -12.97 -7.64 -5.87
CA ALA A 348 -13.68 -8.83 -5.41
C ALA A 348 -12.84 -10.11 -5.52
N THR A 349 -11.67 -10.05 -6.16
CA THR A 349 -10.80 -11.21 -6.37
C THR A 349 -9.92 -11.41 -5.14
N GLU A 350 -10.05 -12.56 -4.47
CA GLU A 350 -9.27 -12.85 -3.25
C GLU A 350 -7.79 -13.12 -3.53
N ALA A 351 -7.48 -13.69 -4.69
CA ALA A 351 -6.11 -14.02 -5.08
C ALA A 351 -5.32 -12.74 -5.45
N PRO A 352 -4.20 -12.42 -4.76
CA PRO A 352 -3.53 -11.13 -4.93
C PRO A 352 -2.96 -10.85 -6.33
N LEU A 353 -2.30 -11.84 -6.98
CA LEU A 353 -1.75 -11.63 -8.32
C LEU A 353 -2.84 -11.49 -9.40
N PRO A 354 -3.90 -12.34 -9.42
CA PRO A 354 -5.08 -12.08 -10.25
C PRO A 354 -5.70 -10.70 -10.03
N ALA A 355 -5.85 -10.27 -8.77
CA ALA A 355 -6.35 -8.93 -8.46
C ALA A 355 -5.44 -7.82 -9.03
N ALA A 356 -4.12 -7.95 -8.90
CA ALA A 356 -3.15 -7.03 -9.48
C ALA A 356 -3.21 -7.00 -11.02
N ALA A 357 -3.32 -8.17 -11.67
CA ALA A 357 -3.45 -8.27 -13.11
C ALA A 357 -4.76 -7.65 -13.63
N LEU A 358 -5.87 -7.87 -12.93
CA LEU A 358 -7.17 -7.26 -13.24
C LEU A 358 -7.17 -5.76 -12.98
N ALA A 359 -6.44 -5.28 -11.97
CA ALA A 359 -6.27 -3.85 -11.72
C ALA A 359 -5.52 -3.17 -12.88
N TRP A 360 -4.46 -3.79 -13.40
CA TRP A 360 -3.80 -3.31 -14.63
C TRP A 360 -4.75 -3.34 -15.83
N ALA A 361 -5.47 -4.44 -16.03
CA ALA A 361 -6.47 -4.55 -17.10
C ALA A 361 -7.59 -3.50 -16.98
N ALA A 362 -7.94 -3.07 -15.77
CA ALA A 362 -8.91 -1.98 -15.57
C ALA A 362 -8.38 -0.64 -16.11
N LEU A 363 -7.09 -0.34 -15.91
CA LEU A 363 -6.46 0.86 -16.48
C LEU A 363 -6.43 0.79 -18.02
N GLU A 364 -6.04 -0.35 -18.58
CA GLU A 364 -6.05 -0.57 -20.04
C GLU A 364 -7.45 -0.44 -20.63
N ALA A 365 -8.47 -0.97 -19.95
CA ALA A 365 -9.87 -0.86 -20.35
C ALA A 365 -10.42 0.57 -20.26
N CYS A 366 -9.80 1.44 -19.47
CA CYS A 366 -10.04 2.90 -19.48
C CYS A 366 -9.30 3.61 -20.63
N GLY A 367 -8.53 2.89 -21.45
CA GLY A 367 -7.67 3.45 -22.50
C GLY A 367 -6.32 3.97 -22.01
N LEU A 368 -5.91 3.62 -20.79
CA LEU A 368 -4.71 4.16 -20.13
C LEU A 368 -3.51 3.21 -20.33
N ASN A 369 -2.87 3.32 -21.49
CA ASN A 369 -1.76 2.41 -21.87
C ASN A 369 -0.36 3.04 -21.65
N LYS A 370 -0.30 4.34 -21.41
CA LYS A 370 0.95 5.08 -21.21
C LYS A 370 1.29 5.15 -19.72
N ARG A 371 2.07 4.18 -19.25
CA ARG A 371 2.51 4.08 -17.83
C ARG A 371 3.12 5.37 -17.30
N ASP A 372 3.97 6.00 -18.09
CA ASP A 372 4.66 7.24 -17.70
C ASP A 372 3.66 8.38 -17.43
N ASP A 373 2.69 8.56 -18.33
CA ASP A 373 1.64 9.56 -18.15
C ASP A 373 0.77 9.24 -16.92
N ILE A 374 0.42 7.96 -16.69
CA ILE A 374 -0.30 7.57 -15.47
C ILE A 374 0.53 7.92 -14.22
N ALA A 375 1.82 7.57 -14.20
CA ALA A 375 2.69 7.81 -13.05
C ALA A 375 2.86 9.31 -12.75
N ALA A 376 3.03 10.14 -13.77
CA ALA A 376 3.09 11.60 -13.64
C ALA A 376 1.80 12.16 -13.02
N VAL A 377 0.64 11.72 -13.49
CA VAL A 377 -0.66 12.18 -12.96
C VAL A 377 -0.88 11.74 -11.51
N LEU A 378 -0.53 10.50 -11.18
CA LEU A 378 -0.62 9.99 -9.82
C LEU A 378 0.36 10.71 -8.88
N ALA A 379 1.52 11.18 -9.36
CA ALA A 379 2.44 12.00 -8.57
C ALA A 379 1.85 13.38 -8.23
N LEU A 380 1.16 14.04 -9.18
CA LEU A 380 0.41 15.28 -8.89
C LEU A 380 -0.67 15.05 -7.83
N GLN A 381 -1.44 13.99 -7.99
CA GLN A 381 -2.49 13.67 -7.04
C GLN A 381 -1.91 13.28 -5.67
N ALA A 382 -0.76 12.62 -5.64
CA ALA A 382 -0.03 12.33 -4.41
C ALA A 382 0.33 13.62 -3.66
N MET A 383 0.84 14.64 -4.35
CA MET A 383 1.12 15.95 -3.75
C MET A 383 -0.14 16.51 -3.09
N ARG A 384 -1.23 16.62 -3.87
CA ARG A 384 -2.50 17.17 -3.41
C ARG A 384 -3.03 16.42 -2.17
N GLN A 385 -3.06 15.09 -2.21
CA GLN A 385 -3.61 14.31 -1.11
C GLN A 385 -2.73 14.32 0.14
N GLN A 386 -1.41 14.29 0.01
CA GLN A 386 -0.54 14.30 1.18
C GLN A 386 -0.60 15.66 1.91
N ILE A 387 -0.81 16.77 1.20
CA ILE A 387 -1.07 18.08 1.82
C ILE A 387 -2.41 18.06 2.59
N VAL A 388 -3.47 17.52 1.98
CA VAL A 388 -4.77 17.33 2.65
C VAL A 388 -4.64 16.42 3.88
N GLU A 389 -3.84 15.36 3.76
CA GLU A 389 -3.65 14.40 4.84
C GLU A 389 -2.88 15.00 6.02
N ALA A 390 -1.89 15.86 5.80
CA ALA A 390 -1.19 16.56 6.88
C ALA A 390 -2.19 17.31 7.79
N HIS A 391 -3.19 17.98 7.20
CA HIS A 391 -4.29 18.62 7.94
C HIS A 391 -5.16 17.58 8.68
N GLN A 392 -5.53 16.47 8.03
CA GLN A 392 -6.35 15.44 8.66
C GLN A 392 -5.64 14.75 9.83
N GLN A 393 -4.34 14.48 9.71
CA GLN A 393 -3.54 13.87 10.76
C GLN A 393 -3.31 14.82 11.93
N LEU A 394 -3.15 16.13 11.68
CA LEU A 394 -3.16 17.15 12.73
C LEU A 394 -4.43 17.06 13.59
N ARG A 395 -5.61 17.00 12.95
CA ARG A 395 -6.90 16.89 13.64
C ARG A 395 -7.07 15.57 14.40
N GLN A 396 -6.56 14.46 13.85
CA GLN A 396 -6.64 13.15 14.51
C GLN A 396 -5.65 13.01 15.67
N GLY A 397 -4.49 13.67 15.59
CA GLY A 397 -3.46 13.68 16.63
C GLY A 397 -3.82 14.54 17.85
N ALA A 398 -4.70 15.53 17.67
CA ALA A 398 -5.14 16.42 18.75
C ALA A 398 -6.09 15.70 19.73
N ARG A 399 -5.55 15.28 20.89
CA ARG A 399 -6.31 14.58 21.95
C ARG A 399 -7.29 15.46 22.71
N THR A 400 -6.91 16.72 22.87
CA THR A 400 -7.71 17.81 23.43
C THR A 400 -7.76 18.85 22.34
N PHE A 401 -8.94 19.32 21.95
CA PHE A 401 -9.10 20.42 21.00
C PHE A 401 -8.54 21.69 21.66
N PRO A 402 -7.28 22.06 21.40
CA PRO A 402 -6.70 23.24 22.00
C PRO A 402 -7.46 24.45 21.45
N ALA A 403 -7.51 25.55 22.19
CA ALA A 403 -8.14 26.78 21.67
C ALA A 403 -7.47 27.20 20.33
N GLU A 404 -6.20 26.86 20.18
CA GLU A 404 -5.32 27.06 19.04
C GLU A 404 -5.81 26.30 17.79
N LEU A 405 -6.30 25.06 17.92
CA LEU A 405 -6.82 24.32 16.76
C LEU A 405 -8.10 24.99 16.20
N ARG A 406 -8.89 25.65 17.05
CA ARG A 406 -10.04 26.44 16.57
C ARG A 406 -9.60 27.65 15.74
N LEU A 407 -8.43 28.24 16.03
CA LEU A 407 -7.88 29.33 15.22
C LEU A 407 -7.45 28.80 13.84
N VAL A 408 -6.79 27.64 13.80
CA VAL A 408 -6.47 26.94 12.54
C VAL A 408 -7.74 26.63 11.75
N ASP A 409 -8.74 26.02 12.38
CA ASP A 409 -10.00 25.64 11.75
C ASP A 409 -10.84 26.83 11.28
N SER A 410 -10.73 27.98 11.95
CA SER A 410 -11.43 29.21 11.55
C SER A 410 -10.92 29.78 10.22
N HIS A 411 -9.64 29.53 9.91
CA HIS A 411 -9.04 29.91 8.63
C HIS A 411 -9.18 28.79 7.59
N ALA A 412 -8.72 27.58 7.93
CA ALA A 412 -8.79 26.39 7.08
C ALA A 412 -10.09 25.60 7.33
N THR A 413 -11.22 26.19 6.94
CA THR A 413 -12.54 25.64 7.27
C THR A 413 -12.81 24.27 6.64
N THR A 414 -13.63 23.47 7.32
CA THR A 414 -14.06 22.13 6.85
C THR A 414 -15.57 22.03 6.71
N ASN A 415 -16.03 21.17 5.81
CA ASN A 415 -17.45 20.83 5.69
C ASN A 415 -17.88 19.75 6.70
N ASP A 416 -19.17 19.38 6.67
CA ASP A 416 -19.78 18.37 7.55
C ASP A 416 -19.10 16.99 7.50
N PHE A 417 -18.33 16.71 6.44
CA PHE A 417 -17.55 15.48 6.27
C PHE A 417 -16.08 15.63 6.72
N ASN A 418 -15.73 16.71 7.44
CA ASN A 418 -14.37 17.08 7.83
C ASN A 418 -13.40 17.24 6.64
N ARG A 419 -13.90 17.64 5.46
CA ARG A 419 -13.06 17.92 4.29
C ARG A 419 -12.83 19.42 4.18
N LEU A 420 -11.60 19.83 3.87
CA LEU A 420 -11.25 21.23 3.63
C LEU A 420 -12.17 21.84 2.57
N HIS A 421 -12.69 23.04 2.83
CA HIS A 421 -13.51 23.78 1.89
C HIS A 421 -12.65 24.32 0.73
N ASP A 422 -11.52 24.95 1.08
CA ASP A 422 -10.47 25.34 0.15
C ASP A 422 -9.11 24.82 0.65
N LEU A 423 -8.42 24.04 -0.18
CA LEU A 423 -7.10 23.51 0.15
C LEU A 423 -6.04 24.62 0.24
N ASN A 424 -6.19 25.72 -0.48
CA ASN A 424 -5.19 26.78 -0.49
C ASN A 424 -5.14 27.55 0.84
N THR A 425 -6.26 27.71 1.55
CA THR A 425 -6.28 28.28 2.92
C THR A 425 -5.44 27.46 3.90
N TRP A 426 -5.42 26.14 3.76
CA TRP A 426 -4.51 25.28 4.54
C TRP A 426 -3.06 25.47 4.12
N VAL A 427 -2.80 25.54 2.81
CA VAL A 427 -1.45 25.78 2.26
C VAL A 427 -0.90 27.13 2.71
N ASP A 428 -1.74 28.16 2.86
CA ASP A 428 -1.33 29.46 3.38
C ASP A 428 -0.71 29.35 4.76
N LEU A 429 -1.22 28.47 5.64
CA LEU A 429 -0.65 28.22 6.97
C LEU A 429 0.68 27.46 6.96
N LEU A 430 1.00 26.76 5.86
CA LEU A 430 2.26 26.03 5.69
C LEU A 430 3.39 26.87 5.09
N LEU A 431 3.06 27.98 4.44
CA LEU A 431 4.05 28.88 3.84
C LEU A 431 4.68 29.83 4.88
N PRO A 432 5.75 30.59 4.57
CA PRO A 432 6.19 31.64 5.46
C PRO A 432 5.27 32.87 5.41
N LYS A 433 5.38 33.76 6.40
CA LYS A 433 4.61 35.02 6.46
C LYS A 433 4.90 35.91 5.25
N ARG A 434 3.85 36.47 4.62
CA ARG A 434 3.96 37.49 3.57
C ARG A 434 3.82 38.91 4.14
N ALA A 435 4.39 39.90 3.46
CA ALA A 435 4.30 41.31 3.87
C ALA A 435 2.85 41.84 3.82
N SER A 436 2.04 41.39 2.85
CA SER A 436 0.63 41.77 2.66
C SER A 436 -0.37 40.81 3.32
N GLU A 437 0.10 39.92 4.21
CA GLU A 437 -0.75 38.89 4.82
C GLU A 437 -1.76 39.48 5.82
N ALA A 438 -3.01 39.01 5.73
CA ALA A 438 -4.05 39.41 6.68
C ALA A 438 -3.72 38.91 8.10
N PRO A 439 -3.97 39.71 9.16
CA PRO A 439 -3.60 39.36 10.54
C PRO A 439 -4.16 38.00 11.02
N VAL A 440 -5.35 37.61 10.53
CA VAL A 440 -5.99 36.32 10.87
C VAL A 440 -5.14 35.12 10.44
N VAL A 441 -4.43 35.22 9.32
CA VAL A 441 -3.56 34.14 8.80
C VAL A 441 -2.32 34.02 9.67
N THR A 442 -1.72 35.15 10.06
CA THR A 442 -0.56 35.16 10.98
C THR A 442 -0.92 34.53 12.32
N VAL A 443 -2.08 34.88 12.90
CA VAL A 443 -2.56 34.28 14.16
C VAL A 443 -2.81 32.77 14.00
N ALA A 444 -3.44 32.34 12.92
CA ALA A 444 -3.67 30.92 12.65
C ALA A 444 -2.37 30.14 12.43
N ARG A 445 -1.36 30.76 11.81
CA ARG A 445 -0.01 30.18 11.62
C ARG A 445 0.74 30.00 12.94
N GLU A 446 0.72 31.02 13.80
CA GLU A 446 1.29 30.93 15.15
C GLU A 446 0.59 29.85 15.98
N ALA A 447 -0.74 29.76 15.87
CA ALA A 447 -1.52 28.69 16.49
C ALA A 447 -1.12 27.31 15.95
N LEU A 448 -0.93 27.17 14.62
CA LEU A 448 -0.47 25.92 14.01
C LEU A 448 0.89 25.48 14.58
N ALA A 449 1.85 26.40 14.70
CA ALA A 449 3.17 26.09 15.28
C ALA A 449 3.05 25.55 16.73
N SER A 450 2.18 26.17 17.53
CA SER A 450 1.87 25.71 18.90
C SER A 450 1.25 24.31 18.90
N VAL A 451 0.27 24.05 18.02
CA VAL A 451 -0.38 22.74 17.91
C VAL A 451 0.62 21.67 17.48
N VAL A 452 1.42 21.92 16.45
CA VAL A 452 2.40 20.98 15.88
C VAL A 452 3.39 20.48 16.94
N SER A 453 3.84 21.36 17.85
CA SER A 453 4.75 21.01 18.95
C SER A 453 4.16 19.99 19.95
N GLN A 454 2.85 19.83 19.97
CA GLN A 454 2.11 18.95 20.88
C GLN A 454 1.56 17.69 20.20
N MET A 455 1.71 17.58 18.86
CA MET A 455 1.17 16.46 18.09
C MET A 455 2.06 15.22 18.18
N SER A 456 1.52 14.08 17.72
CA SER A 456 2.36 12.90 17.57
C SER A 456 3.46 13.15 16.53
N PRO A 457 4.64 12.52 16.68
CA PRO A 457 5.78 12.72 15.79
C PRO A 457 5.47 12.68 14.30
N LEU A 458 4.69 11.70 13.83
CA LEU A 458 4.34 11.59 12.42
C LEU A 458 3.50 12.75 11.89
N ALA A 459 2.48 13.19 12.64
CA ALA A 459 1.62 14.30 12.22
C ALA A 459 2.39 15.63 12.18
N GLY A 460 3.22 15.87 13.20
CA GLY A 460 4.09 17.06 13.24
C GLY A 460 5.10 17.06 12.11
N GLN A 461 5.76 15.93 11.85
CA GLN A 461 6.74 15.81 10.76
C GLN A 461 6.11 16.04 9.39
N GLN A 462 4.90 15.53 9.13
CA GLN A 462 4.21 15.78 7.86
C GLN A 462 3.93 17.26 7.60
N VAL A 463 3.56 18.01 8.64
CA VAL A 463 3.36 19.46 8.52
C VAL A 463 4.67 20.17 8.21
N HIS A 464 5.75 19.84 8.91
CA HIS A 464 7.07 20.38 8.64
C HIS A 464 7.54 20.05 7.22
N ASP A 465 7.45 18.78 6.80
CA ASP A 465 7.92 18.39 5.48
C ASP A 465 7.19 19.14 4.34
N TRP A 466 5.89 19.38 4.49
CA TRP A 466 5.13 20.14 3.50
C TRP A 466 5.44 21.63 3.56
N SER A 467 5.62 22.21 4.75
CA SER A 467 6.13 23.57 4.92
C SER A 467 7.48 23.76 4.22
N ASP A 468 8.41 22.83 4.42
CA ASP A 468 9.74 22.87 3.83
C ASP A 468 9.69 22.76 2.30
N ARG A 469 8.92 21.79 1.77
CA ARG A 469 8.75 21.64 0.31
C ARG A 469 8.06 22.85 -0.32
N LEU A 470 7.07 23.45 0.35
CA LEU A 470 6.39 24.64 -0.17
C LEU A 470 7.27 25.90 -0.11
N THR A 471 8.26 25.93 0.77
CA THR A 471 9.24 27.02 0.89
C THR A 471 10.44 26.82 -0.04
N ASN A 472 10.73 25.58 -0.43
CA ASN A 472 11.84 25.21 -1.31
C ASN A 472 11.31 24.54 -2.61
N PRO A 473 11.10 25.31 -3.69
CA PRO A 473 10.60 24.79 -4.97
C PRO A 473 11.42 23.64 -5.55
N VAL A 474 12.75 23.69 -5.41
CA VAL A 474 13.65 22.64 -5.89
C VAL A 474 13.42 21.32 -5.13
N ALA A 475 13.27 21.39 -3.80
CA ALA A 475 12.92 20.21 -3.01
C ALA A 475 11.54 19.66 -3.37
N CYS A 476 10.56 20.53 -3.66
CA CYS A 476 9.25 20.11 -4.15
C CYS A 476 9.33 19.41 -5.51
N ALA A 477 10.15 19.94 -6.44
CA ALA A 477 10.39 19.35 -7.75
C ALA A 477 11.05 17.96 -7.64
N GLN A 478 12.07 17.84 -6.78
CA GLN A 478 12.75 16.58 -6.50
C GLN A 478 11.79 15.55 -5.93
N TRP A 479 10.94 15.96 -4.97
CA TRP A 479 9.92 15.07 -4.39
C TRP A 479 8.91 14.59 -5.44
N LEU A 480 8.41 15.48 -6.31
CA LEU A 480 7.49 15.12 -7.39
C LEU A 480 8.12 14.14 -8.38
N ALA A 481 9.39 14.36 -8.75
CA ALA A 481 10.13 13.47 -9.64
C ALA A 481 10.38 12.10 -9.00
N ASP A 482 10.77 12.05 -7.71
CA ASP A 482 10.90 10.81 -6.95
C ASP A 482 9.57 10.04 -6.88
N ARG A 483 8.45 10.73 -6.60
CA ARG A 483 7.12 10.11 -6.60
C ARG A 483 6.75 9.56 -7.96
N HIS A 484 6.95 10.32 -9.04
CA HIS A 484 6.73 9.84 -10.40
C HIS A 484 7.52 8.56 -10.67
N GLN A 485 8.82 8.55 -10.37
CA GLN A 485 9.68 7.38 -10.58
C GLN A 485 9.19 6.14 -9.81
N ARG A 486 8.86 6.28 -8.52
CA ARG A 486 8.39 5.14 -7.70
C ARG A 486 7.06 4.58 -8.18
N ILE A 487 6.16 5.46 -8.61
CA ILE A 487 4.86 5.04 -9.15
C ILE A 487 5.06 4.34 -10.51
N ALA A 488 5.94 4.85 -11.37
CA ALA A 488 6.27 4.20 -12.63
C ALA A 488 6.82 2.79 -12.40
N THR A 489 7.76 2.62 -11.46
CA THR A 489 8.27 1.32 -11.01
C THR A 489 7.14 0.38 -10.59
N PHE A 490 6.19 0.85 -9.78
CA PHE A 490 5.05 0.02 -9.37
C PHE A 490 4.15 -0.38 -10.55
N LEU A 491 3.88 0.54 -11.49
CA LEU A 491 3.10 0.23 -12.70
C LEU A 491 3.81 -0.79 -13.61
N HIS A 492 5.15 -0.76 -13.67
CA HIS A 492 5.93 -1.80 -14.33
C HIS A 492 5.72 -3.17 -13.68
N ALA A 493 5.75 -3.23 -12.34
CA ALA A 493 5.51 -4.46 -11.60
C ALA A 493 4.09 -5.02 -11.80
N LEU A 494 3.07 -4.17 -11.84
CA LEU A 494 1.69 -4.59 -12.18
C LEU A 494 1.60 -5.19 -13.57
N ASN A 495 2.22 -4.55 -14.57
CA ASN A 495 2.18 -5.06 -15.94
C ASN A 495 3.01 -6.36 -16.09
N ALA A 496 4.16 -6.46 -15.43
CA ALA A 496 4.94 -7.71 -15.43
C ALA A 496 4.14 -8.85 -14.79
N THR A 497 3.49 -8.58 -13.65
CA THR A 497 2.59 -9.53 -12.98
C THR A 497 1.50 -10.02 -13.93
N ARG A 498 0.80 -9.10 -14.61
CA ARG A 498 -0.22 -9.45 -15.61
C ARG A 498 0.34 -10.38 -16.69
N ASN A 499 1.53 -10.11 -17.21
CA ASN A 499 2.13 -10.93 -18.26
C ASN A 499 2.57 -12.30 -17.74
N MET A 500 3.18 -12.37 -16.56
CA MET A 500 3.57 -13.65 -15.95
C MET A 500 2.33 -14.49 -15.61
N SER A 501 1.32 -13.94 -14.96
CA SER A 501 0.10 -14.68 -14.64
C SER A 501 -0.61 -15.22 -15.88
N LEU A 502 -0.68 -14.44 -16.97
CA LEU A 502 -1.38 -14.87 -18.19
C LEU A 502 -0.56 -15.79 -19.09
N HIS A 503 0.77 -15.63 -19.14
CA HIS A 503 1.62 -16.39 -20.07
C HIS A 503 2.30 -17.59 -19.42
N THR A 504 2.61 -17.54 -18.13
CA THR A 504 3.32 -18.61 -17.42
C THR A 504 2.47 -19.27 -16.33
N GLY A 505 1.24 -18.80 -16.10
CA GLY A 505 0.36 -19.36 -15.07
C GLY A 505 0.84 -19.07 -13.65
N GLN A 506 1.72 -18.08 -13.45
CA GLN A 506 2.24 -17.74 -12.14
C GLN A 506 1.22 -16.93 -11.33
N PHE A 507 0.62 -17.56 -10.33
CA PHE A 507 -0.38 -16.96 -9.43
C PHE A 507 0.12 -16.75 -8.00
N ARG A 508 1.40 -17.01 -7.72
CA ARG A 508 2.08 -16.72 -6.45
C ARG A 508 3.44 -16.04 -6.67
N ALA A 509 3.75 -15.04 -5.86
CA ALA A 509 5.05 -14.37 -5.86
C ALA A 509 5.33 -13.73 -4.50
N PHE A 510 6.61 -13.48 -4.22
CA PHE A 510 7.01 -12.75 -3.02
C PHE A 510 6.39 -11.33 -3.01
N GLY A 511 5.75 -10.95 -1.91
CA GLY A 511 5.09 -9.65 -1.78
C GLY A 511 3.85 -9.44 -2.66
N ASP A 512 3.21 -10.52 -3.12
CA ASP A 512 2.03 -10.44 -3.99
C ASP A 512 0.80 -9.77 -3.34
N VAL A 513 0.61 -9.93 -2.04
CA VAL A 513 -0.42 -9.21 -1.26
C VAL A 513 -0.26 -7.69 -1.45
N THR A 514 0.97 -7.18 -1.35
CA THR A 514 1.28 -5.77 -1.58
C THR A 514 0.97 -5.34 -3.01
N LEU A 515 1.26 -6.18 -4.00
CA LEU A 515 0.93 -5.91 -5.40
C LEU A 515 -0.58 -5.85 -5.64
N GLY A 516 -1.36 -6.78 -5.08
CA GLY A 516 -2.82 -6.80 -5.19
C GLY A 516 -3.49 -5.59 -4.55
N ILE A 517 -3.10 -5.26 -3.30
CA ILE A 517 -3.57 -4.07 -2.60
C ILE A 517 -3.16 -2.81 -3.35
N GLY A 518 -1.88 -2.70 -3.74
CA GLY A 518 -1.37 -1.55 -4.47
C GLY A 518 -2.05 -1.36 -5.83
N GLY A 519 -2.37 -2.44 -6.54
CA GLY A 519 -3.11 -2.39 -7.80
C GLY A 519 -4.50 -1.78 -7.62
N SER A 520 -5.21 -2.21 -6.57
CA SER A 520 -6.51 -1.61 -6.19
C SER A 520 -6.35 -0.13 -5.85
N LEU A 521 -5.34 0.23 -5.04
CA LEU A 521 -5.08 1.61 -4.67
C LEU A 521 -4.77 2.49 -5.89
N VAL A 522 -3.97 2.03 -6.86
CA VAL A 522 -3.67 2.77 -8.10
C VAL A 522 -4.94 3.03 -8.93
N VAL A 523 -5.80 2.03 -9.07
CA VAL A 523 -7.06 2.16 -9.80
C VAL A 523 -7.97 3.16 -9.09
N ASP A 524 -8.11 3.05 -7.77
CA ASP A 524 -8.90 3.98 -6.95
C ASP A 524 -8.39 5.41 -7.10
N PHE A 525 -7.07 5.56 -7.09
CA PHE A 525 -6.41 6.85 -7.21
C PHE A 525 -6.62 7.48 -8.58
N THR A 526 -6.57 6.67 -9.64
CA THR A 526 -6.88 7.08 -11.01
C THR A 526 -8.35 7.48 -11.15
N LEU A 527 -9.27 6.70 -10.58
CA LEU A 527 -10.71 6.98 -10.62
C LEU A 527 -11.08 8.21 -9.79
N GLU A 528 -10.37 8.51 -8.72
CA GLU A 528 -10.55 9.77 -7.98
C GLU A 528 -10.21 10.98 -8.84
N ILE A 529 -9.09 10.93 -9.57
CA ILE A 529 -8.66 12.02 -10.47
C ILE A 529 -9.67 12.22 -11.59
N LEU A 530 -10.03 11.13 -12.27
CA LEU A 530 -11.02 11.18 -13.36
C LEU A 530 -12.38 11.62 -12.84
N GLY A 531 -12.78 11.15 -11.65
CA GLY A 531 -14.04 11.54 -11.03
C GLY A 531 -14.09 13.03 -10.68
N ASN A 532 -12.99 13.57 -10.16
CA ASN A 532 -12.86 15.01 -9.92
C ASN A 532 -12.87 15.80 -11.24
N TRP A 533 -12.20 15.32 -12.29
CA TRP A 533 -12.21 15.97 -13.59
C TRP A 533 -13.62 16.04 -14.18
N TYR A 534 -14.30 14.89 -14.31
CA TYR A 534 -15.63 14.82 -14.95
C TYR A 534 -16.73 15.47 -14.13
N ARG A 535 -16.57 15.65 -12.82
CA ARG A 535 -17.50 16.44 -12.02
C ARG A 535 -17.45 17.93 -12.37
N ASN A 536 -16.28 18.43 -12.74
CA ASN A 536 -16.02 19.88 -12.89
C ASN A 536 -15.79 20.32 -14.34
N ALA A 537 -15.64 19.39 -15.28
CA ALA A 537 -15.40 19.72 -16.68
C ALA A 537 -16.71 19.99 -17.43
N GLU A 538 -16.74 21.06 -18.22
CA GLU A 538 -17.89 21.40 -19.08
C GLU A 538 -17.93 20.55 -20.35
N GLN A 539 -16.78 20.04 -20.81
CA GLN A 539 -16.65 19.26 -22.04
C GLN A 539 -16.24 17.82 -21.74
N GLU A 540 -16.89 16.88 -22.43
CA GLU A 540 -16.53 15.47 -22.35
C GLU A 540 -15.18 15.23 -23.05
N SER A 541 -14.23 14.64 -22.31
CA SER A 541 -12.91 14.25 -22.82
C SER A 541 -12.67 12.77 -22.54
N SER A 542 -11.97 12.06 -23.43
CA SER A 542 -11.61 10.68 -23.15
C SER A 542 -10.66 10.58 -21.95
N PRO A 543 -10.70 9.49 -21.14
CA PRO A 543 -9.82 9.33 -19.99
C PRO A 543 -8.33 9.45 -20.37
N ALA A 544 -7.94 8.86 -21.49
CA ALA A 544 -6.58 8.95 -22.02
C ALA A 544 -6.14 10.39 -22.31
N LYS A 545 -7.04 11.23 -22.85
CA LYS A 545 -6.76 12.65 -23.10
C LYS A 545 -6.59 13.42 -21.78
N VAL A 546 -7.46 13.16 -20.79
CA VAL A 546 -7.36 13.77 -19.46
C VAL A 546 -6.02 13.42 -18.79
N ILE A 547 -5.65 12.14 -18.80
CA ILE A 547 -4.38 11.68 -18.23
C ILE A 547 -3.18 12.29 -18.98
N ALA A 548 -3.19 12.35 -20.31
CA ALA A 548 -2.11 12.97 -21.07
C ALA A 548 -1.95 14.47 -20.77
N LEU A 549 -3.05 15.21 -20.64
CA LEU A 549 -3.04 16.64 -20.27
C LEU A 549 -2.46 16.86 -18.87
N LEU A 550 -2.91 16.08 -17.88
CA LEU A 550 -2.42 16.17 -16.51
C LEU A 550 -0.95 15.72 -16.40
N ALA A 551 -0.51 14.76 -17.22
CA ALA A 551 0.89 14.34 -17.29
C ALA A 551 1.79 15.47 -17.84
N GLY A 552 1.33 16.16 -18.90
CA GLY A 552 1.99 17.38 -19.39
C GLY A 552 2.13 18.42 -18.28
N ARG A 553 1.03 18.69 -17.58
CA ARG A 553 1.02 19.62 -16.43
C ARG A 553 2.01 19.23 -15.33
N GLN A 554 2.18 17.94 -15.04
CA GLN A 554 3.17 17.50 -14.05
C GLN A 554 4.59 17.84 -14.48
N ARG A 555 4.92 17.58 -15.74
CA ARG A 555 6.24 17.88 -16.29
C ARG A 555 6.50 19.39 -16.29
N ASP A 556 5.52 20.18 -16.70
CA ASP A 556 5.60 21.65 -16.70
C ASP A 556 5.74 22.21 -15.27
N LEU A 557 5.01 21.64 -14.30
CA LEU A 557 5.12 22.00 -12.89
C LEU A 557 6.52 21.71 -12.36
N VAL A 558 7.06 20.51 -12.61
CA VAL A 558 8.41 20.14 -12.17
C VAL A 558 9.47 21.09 -12.76
N GLU A 559 9.38 21.40 -14.06
CA GLU A 559 10.34 22.28 -14.71
C GLU A 559 10.26 23.72 -14.19
N ARG A 560 9.04 24.24 -13.98
CA ARG A 560 8.85 25.56 -13.40
C ARG A 560 9.32 25.60 -11.94
N LEU A 561 9.08 24.56 -11.15
CA LEU A 561 9.56 24.49 -9.76
C LEU A 561 11.09 24.51 -9.66
N ARG A 562 11.81 23.90 -10.63
CA ARG A 562 13.29 23.94 -10.65
C ARG A 562 13.86 25.33 -10.85
N THR A 563 13.11 26.21 -11.50
CA THR A 563 13.52 27.57 -11.86
C THR A 563 12.80 28.65 -11.04
N HIS A 564 11.84 28.27 -10.20
CA HIS A 564 11.10 29.20 -9.35
C HIS A 564 11.94 29.65 -8.17
N ASP A 565 11.90 30.95 -7.88
CA ASP A 565 12.61 31.54 -6.75
C ASP A 565 11.64 31.83 -5.60
N GLY A 566 12.07 31.52 -4.39
CA GLY A 566 11.31 31.73 -3.17
C GLY A 566 10.11 30.78 -2.95
N PRO A 567 9.31 31.06 -1.91
CA PRO A 567 8.18 30.20 -1.50
C PRO A 567 7.04 30.16 -2.53
N LEU A 568 6.32 29.04 -2.58
CA LEU A 568 5.25 28.73 -3.55
C LEU A 568 3.92 29.42 -3.24
N PHE A 569 3.97 30.74 -3.15
CA PHE A 569 2.86 31.61 -2.79
C PHE A 569 1.72 31.63 -3.81
N ASP A 570 2.04 31.45 -5.09
CA ASP A 570 1.07 31.55 -6.19
C ASP A 570 0.58 30.18 -6.68
N LEU A 571 1.16 29.09 -6.16
CA LEU A 571 0.81 27.73 -6.57
C LEU A 571 -0.58 27.36 -6.03
N ASN A 572 -1.54 27.11 -6.91
CA ASN A 572 -2.88 26.66 -6.56
C ASN A 572 -2.91 25.13 -6.48
N VAL A 573 -2.69 24.60 -5.27
CA VAL A 573 -2.62 23.15 -5.02
C VAL A 573 -3.99 22.48 -5.24
N ALA A 574 -5.08 23.20 -4.99
CA ALA A 574 -6.43 22.70 -5.21
C ALA A 574 -6.68 22.32 -6.69
N TRP A 575 -6.01 22.99 -7.62
CA TRP A 575 -6.28 22.90 -9.06
C TRP A 575 -5.30 21.99 -9.83
N LEU A 576 -4.35 21.34 -9.14
CA LEU A 576 -3.36 20.44 -9.77
C LEU A 576 -4.00 19.38 -10.67
N THR A 577 -5.14 18.82 -10.26
CA THR A 577 -5.89 17.79 -11.00
C THR A 577 -7.25 18.27 -11.53
N SER A 578 -7.40 19.60 -11.70
CA SER A 578 -8.61 20.26 -12.21
C SER A 578 -8.61 20.40 -13.74
N PRO A 579 -9.78 20.48 -14.40
CA PRO A 579 -9.87 20.73 -15.85
C PRO A 579 -9.28 22.07 -16.32
N THR A 580 -9.13 23.07 -15.45
CA THR A 580 -8.57 24.38 -15.81
C THR A 580 -7.05 24.37 -16.01
N SER A 581 -6.56 24.96 -17.10
CA SER A 581 -5.12 25.15 -17.39
C SER A 581 -4.56 26.45 -16.81
N ASP A 582 -5.37 27.51 -16.74
CA ASP A 582 -4.87 28.89 -16.60
C ASP A 582 -4.73 29.35 -15.14
N GLY A 583 -4.89 28.40 -14.21
CA GLY A 583 -5.14 28.68 -12.80
C GLY A 583 -4.21 28.01 -11.79
N ILE A 584 -3.24 27.21 -12.24
CA ILE A 584 -2.37 26.46 -11.32
C ILE A 584 -1.30 27.35 -10.66
N TRP A 585 -1.00 28.51 -11.27
CA TRP A 585 -0.02 29.49 -10.77
C TRP A 585 -0.65 30.86 -10.51
N THR A 586 -1.96 30.89 -10.43
CA THR A 586 -2.75 32.07 -10.11
C THR A 586 -3.76 31.66 -9.06
N ARG A 587 -3.54 32.10 -7.82
CA ARG A 587 -4.59 32.05 -6.80
C ARG A 587 -5.49 33.23 -7.08
N SER A 588 -6.79 33.00 -7.24
CA SER A 588 -7.75 34.08 -7.15
C SER A 588 -7.60 34.66 -5.75
N ASP A 589 -7.34 35.96 -5.63
CA ASP A 589 -7.56 36.64 -4.36
C ASP A 589 -9.06 36.48 -4.08
N GLY A 590 -9.39 35.56 -3.16
CA GLY A 590 -10.77 35.24 -2.79
C GLY A 590 -11.48 36.44 -2.17
#